data_AF-A0A3D2Q4D6-F1
#
_entry.id   AF-A0A3D2Q4D6-F1
#
_cell.length_a   1.000
_cell.length_b   1.000
_cell.length_c   1.000
_cell.angle_alpha   90.00
_cell.angle_beta   90.00
_cell.angle_gamma   90.00
#
_symmetry.space_group_name_H-M   'P 1'
#
loop_
_entity.id
_entity.type
_entity.pdbx_description
1 polymer ?
#
loop_
_entity_poly.entity_id
_entity_poly.type
_entity_poly.pdbx_seq_one_letter_code
_entity_poly.pdbx_strand_id
1 'polypeptide(L)'
;MVTQGFADGDKEGQVMQAELGKIIQGTGTRLIGPNTIGVVNTFVDFHTSFLDFHRQKNNCCMISQSGIFLLGSADFAAGIGLGIDLGNAADIEISDLLEYLDNDPQIKVINLHIEG
;
A
#
# COMPACT_ATOMS: atom_id res chain seq x y z
N MET A 1 7.78 3.95 1.13
CA MET A 1 8.58 4.70 2.11
C MET A 1 7.84 4.68 3.43
N VAL A 2 8.40 4.01 4.43
CA VAL A 2 7.72 3.77 5.71
C VAL A 2 7.57 5.04 6.56
N THR A 3 8.53 5.96 6.46
CA THR A 3 8.59 7.19 7.27
C THR A 3 7.30 8.02 7.18
N GLN A 4 6.84 8.47 8.36
CA GLN A 4 5.68 9.37 8.56
C GLN A 4 6.11 10.85 8.64
N GLY A 5 5.15 11.76 8.81
CA GLY A 5 5.42 13.19 9.01
C GLY A 5 5.48 14.00 7.71
N PHE A 6 4.86 13.49 6.66
CA PHE A 6 4.70 14.16 5.37
C PHE A 6 3.34 14.86 5.34
N ALA A 7 2.50 14.64 4.32
CA ALA A 7 1.17 15.27 4.28
C ALA A 7 0.27 14.91 5.49
N ASP A 8 0.58 13.80 6.17
CA ASP A 8 -0.04 13.30 7.41
C ASP A 8 0.40 14.04 8.69
N GLY A 9 1.48 14.83 8.63
CA GLY A 9 2.04 15.54 9.77
C GLY A 9 1.48 16.95 9.94
N ASP A 10 1.99 17.89 9.13
CA ASP A 10 1.65 19.31 9.19
C ASP A 10 1.88 20.02 7.84
N LYS A 11 1.88 21.36 7.85
CA LYS A 11 2.10 22.18 6.65
C LYS A 11 3.50 22.04 6.07
N GLU A 12 4.53 21.86 6.90
CA GLU A 12 5.90 21.63 6.42
C GLU A 12 6.00 20.24 5.81
N GLY A 13 5.35 19.25 6.43
CA GLY A 13 5.21 17.89 5.90
C GLY A 13 4.55 17.82 4.52
N GLN A 14 3.52 18.64 4.28
CA GLN A 14 2.91 18.77 2.95
C GLN A 14 3.89 19.32 1.91
N VAL A 15 4.72 20.31 2.28
CA VAL A 15 5.77 20.84 1.39
C VAL A 15 6.82 19.77 1.11
N MET A 16 7.26 19.04 2.13
CA MET A 16 8.22 17.92 1.97
C MET A 16 7.67 16.83 1.05
N GLN A 17 6.38 16.49 1.14
CA GLN A 17 5.77 15.52 0.23
C GLN A 17 5.75 16.01 -1.22
N ALA A 18 5.45 17.30 -1.43
CA ALA A 18 5.49 17.89 -2.77
C ALA A 18 6.91 17.91 -3.34
N GLU A 19 7.93 18.14 -2.51
CA GLU A 19 9.34 18.06 -2.91
C GLU A 19 9.76 16.62 -3.26
N LEU A 20 9.29 15.63 -2.48
CA LEU A 20 9.52 14.22 -2.78
C LEU A 20 9.00 13.85 -4.17
N GLY A 21 7.80 14.30 -4.54
CA GLY A 21 7.24 14.11 -5.88
C GLY A 21 8.14 14.70 -6.98
N LYS A 22 8.69 15.90 -6.76
CA LYS A 22 9.63 16.54 -7.70
C LYS A 22 10.95 15.78 -7.82
N ILE A 23 11.45 15.19 -6.74
CA ILE A 23 12.70 14.42 -6.73
C ILE A 23 12.58 13.17 -7.59
N ILE A 24 11.45 12.45 -7.51
CA ILE A 24 11.25 11.21 -8.26
C ILE A 24 10.82 11.45 -9.71
N GLN A 25 10.27 12.63 -10.01
CA GLN A 25 9.78 12.98 -11.34
C GLN A 25 10.88 12.82 -12.41
N GLY A 26 10.58 12.06 -13.47
CA GLY A 26 11.50 11.82 -14.59
C GLY A 26 12.62 10.81 -14.31
N THR A 27 12.72 10.26 -13.10
CA THR A 27 13.76 9.27 -12.76
C THR A 27 13.39 7.83 -13.15
N GLY A 28 12.10 7.57 -13.41
CA GLY A 28 11.57 6.21 -13.56
C GLY A 28 11.33 5.48 -12.22
N THR A 29 11.69 6.10 -11.09
CA THR A 29 11.37 5.58 -9.75
C THR A 29 9.89 5.73 -9.46
N ARG A 30 9.28 4.70 -8.86
CA ARG A 30 7.93 4.77 -8.29
C ARG A 30 7.95 4.62 -6.77
N LEU A 31 6.94 5.18 -6.10
CA LEU A 31 6.84 5.28 -4.65
C LEU A 31 5.49 4.75 -4.14
N ILE A 32 5.55 3.79 -3.22
CA ILE A 32 4.45 3.44 -2.30
C ILE A 32 4.65 4.24 -1.02
N GLY A 33 3.62 4.88 -0.47
CA GLY A 33 3.72 5.78 0.68
C GLY A 33 3.76 7.27 0.30
N PRO A 34 4.34 8.16 1.15
CA PRO A 34 4.90 7.92 2.48
C PRO A 34 3.89 7.42 3.52
N ASN A 35 4.33 7.23 4.76
CA ASN A 35 3.45 6.81 5.86
C ASN A 35 2.72 5.49 5.56
N THR A 36 3.49 4.48 5.13
CA THR A 36 2.97 3.14 4.83
C THR A 36 3.57 2.12 5.78
N ILE A 37 2.78 1.13 6.18
CA ILE A 37 3.29 -0.07 6.84
C ILE A 37 3.95 -1.04 5.87
N GLY A 38 3.84 -0.84 4.56
CA GLY A 38 4.51 -1.61 3.51
C GLY A 38 3.59 -2.53 2.71
N VAL A 39 4.20 -3.57 2.14
CA VAL A 39 3.55 -4.55 1.26
C VAL A 39 3.78 -5.97 1.80
N VAL A 40 2.77 -6.82 1.65
CA VAL A 40 2.81 -8.25 1.97
C VAL A 40 2.38 -9.03 0.75
N ASN A 41 3.17 -10.00 0.31
CA ASN A 41 2.85 -10.91 -0.78
C ASN A 41 3.12 -12.36 -0.35
N THR A 42 2.05 -13.07 -0.01
CA THR A 42 2.11 -14.46 0.48
C THR A 42 2.38 -15.48 -0.63
N PHE A 43 2.16 -15.12 -1.90
CA PHE A 43 2.39 -16.02 -3.02
C PHE A 43 3.87 -16.35 -3.21
N VAL A 44 4.74 -15.40 -2.85
CA VAL A 44 6.20 -15.48 -2.98
C VAL A 44 6.95 -15.34 -1.65
N ASP A 45 6.25 -15.42 -0.52
CA ASP A 45 6.81 -15.24 0.84
C ASP A 45 7.66 -13.97 1.00
N PHE A 46 7.10 -12.84 0.55
CA PHE A 46 7.76 -11.53 0.58
C PHE A 46 6.95 -10.54 1.40
N HIS A 47 7.60 -9.80 2.29
CA HIS A 47 7.00 -8.60 2.87
C HIS A 47 8.07 -7.54 3.16
N THR A 48 7.67 -6.28 3.03
CA THR A 48 8.48 -5.12 3.41
C THR A 48 8.02 -4.50 4.72
N SER A 49 6.94 -5.02 5.30
CA SER A 49 6.37 -4.49 6.51
C SER A 49 7.21 -4.81 7.75
N PHE A 50 7.29 -3.85 8.67
CA PHE A 50 7.84 -4.03 10.01
C PHE A 50 6.87 -4.75 10.96
N LEU A 51 5.64 -4.98 10.52
CA LEU A 51 4.65 -5.78 11.23
C LEU A 51 4.68 -7.22 10.71
N ASP A 52 4.31 -8.15 11.59
CA ASP A 52 4.20 -9.57 11.22
C ASP A 52 2.80 -9.87 10.69
N PHE A 53 2.74 -10.77 9.70
CA PHE A 53 1.50 -11.14 9.02
C PHE A 53 1.39 -12.65 8.92
N HIS A 54 0.17 -13.17 9.07
CA HIS A 54 -0.10 -14.56 8.75
C HIS A 54 0.10 -14.83 7.25
N ARG A 55 1.10 -15.65 6.93
CA ARG A 55 1.52 -15.92 5.54
C ARG A 55 0.79 -17.11 4.92
N GLN A 56 -0.51 -17.20 5.15
CA GLN A 56 -1.32 -18.22 4.47
C GLN A 56 -1.67 -17.71 3.07
N LYS A 57 -1.36 -18.53 2.05
CA LYS A 57 -1.75 -18.22 0.68
C LYS A 57 -3.26 -18.04 0.61
N ASN A 58 -3.68 -16.90 0.09
CA ASN A 58 -5.06 -16.51 -0.06
C ASN A 58 -5.21 -15.79 -1.40
N ASN A 59 -6.38 -15.85 -2.03
CA ASN A 59 -6.64 -15.18 -3.31
C ASN A 59 -7.28 -13.79 -3.15
N CYS A 60 -7.35 -13.27 -1.93
CA CYS A 60 -7.81 -11.93 -1.63
C CYS A 60 -6.65 -10.92 -1.66
N CYS A 61 -6.83 -9.81 -2.35
CA CYS A 61 -5.98 -8.63 -2.24
C CYS A 61 -6.64 -7.61 -1.32
N MET A 62 -5.83 -6.89 -0.53
CA MET A 62 -6.24 -5.73 0.23
C MET A 62 -5.39 -4.54 -0.20
N ILE A 63 -6.03 -3.47 -0.68
CA ILE A 63 -5.40 -2.17 -0.91
C ILE A 63 -6.01 -1.19 0.08
N SER A 64 -5.18 -0.49 0.84
CA SER A 64 -5.64 0.45 1.87
C SER A 64 -4.81 1.72 1.87
N GLN A 65 -5.43 2.86 2.17
CA GLN A 65 -4.72 4.10 2.54
C GLN A 65 -4.36 4.16 4.04
N SER A 66 -4.80 3.18 4.83
CA SER A 66 -4.49 3.08 6.26
C SER A 66 -4.07 1.65 6.64
N GLY A 67 -2.84 1.52 7.13
CA GLY A 67 -2.23 0.22 7.42
C GLY A 67 -2.98 -0.65 8.44
N ILE A 68 -3.79 -0.06 9.32
CA ILE A 68 -4.58 -0.83 10.31
C ILE A 68 -5.53 -1.82 9.63
N PHE A 69 -6.01 -1.51 8.43
CA PHE A 69 -6.91 -2.40 7.71
C PHE A 69 -6.19 -3.62 7.11
N LEU A 70 -4.89 -3.53 6.87
CA LEU A 70 -4.13 -4.73 6.50
C LEU A 70 -4.05 -5.70 7.70
N LEU A 71 -3.85 -5.18 8.92
CA LEU A 71 -3.79 -6.00 10.13
C LEU A 71 -5.13 -6.70 10.44
N GLY A 72 -6.25 -5.98 10.33
CA GLY A 72 -7.58 -6.54 10.60
C GLY A 72 -8.21 -7.32 9.42
N SER A 73 -7.51 -7.43 8.30
CA SER A 73 -8.03 -8.04 7.06
C SER A 73 -8.57 -9.47 7.22
N ALA A 74 -8.05 -10.24 8.17
CA ALA A 74 -8.56 -11.58 8.47
C ALA A 74 -10.01 -11.55 8.98
N ASP A 75 -10.40 -10.48 9.68
CA ASP A 75 -11.70 -10.35 10.32
C ASP A 75 -12.79 -9.86 9.35
N PHE A 76 -12.44 -9.02 8.36
CA PHE A 76 -13.43 -8.36 7.48
C PHE A 76 -13.16 -8.47 5.98
N ALA A 77 -12.01 -8.97 5.56
CA ALA A 77 -11.60 -9.06 4.15
C ALA A 77 -11.17 -10.48 3.72
N ALA A 78 -11.57 -11.49 4.49
CA ALA A 78 -11.22 -12.90 4.29
C ALA A 78 -9.71 -13.20 4.30
N GLY A 79 -8.88 -12.31 4.84
CA GLY A 79 -7.42 -12.43 4.91
C GLY A 79 -6.66 -11.79 3.73
N ILE A 80 -5.34 -11.93 3.74
CA ILE A 80 -4.44 -11.29 2.76
C ILE A 80 -3.62 -12.32 2.00
N GLY A 81 -3.82 -12.35 0.69
CA GLY A 81 -2.88 -12.93 -0.29
C GLY A 81 -1.82 -11.92 -0.70
N LEU A 82 -2.29 -10.72 -1.08
CA LEU A 82 -1.50 -9.54 -1.41
C LEU A 82 -2.06 -8.33 -0.67
N GLY A 83 -1.28 -7.72 0.22
CA GLY A 83 -1.67 -6.56 1.02
C GLY A 83 -0.78 -5.38 0.67
N ILE A 84 -1.37 -4.24 0.32
CA ILE A 84 -0.65 -3.02 -0.04
C ILE A 84 -1.23 -1.87 0.77
N ASP A 85 -0.43 -1.34 1.70
CA ASP A 85 -0.73 -0.07 2.34
C ASP A 85 -0.10 1.05 1.51
N LEU A 86 -0.94 1.92 0.96
CA LEU A 86 -0.53 3.06 0.16
C LEU A 86 -0.05 4.22 1.03
N GLY A 87 -0.42 4.25 2.32
CA GLY A 87 -0.23 5.44 3.16
C GLY A 87 -0.82 6.67 2.50
N ASN A 88 -0.01 7.73 2.41
CA ASN A 88 -0.41 9.01 1.80
C ASN A 88 -0.59 8.93 0.26
N ALA A 89 -0.24 7.82 -0.39
CA ALA A 89 -0.40 7.62 -1.83
C ALA A 89 0.18 8.77 -2.69
N ALA A 90 1.42 9.20 -2.40
CA ALA A 90 2.00 10.38 -3.04
C ALA A 90 2.44 10.17 -4.51
N ASP A 91 2.41 8.94 -5.02
CA ASP A 91 2.75 8.59 -6.40
C ASP A 91 1.92 7.41 -6.91
N ILE A 92 2.07 6.23 -6.33
CA ILE A 92 1.20 5.09 -6.66
C ILE A 92 -0.15 5.29 -5.98
N GLU A 93 -1.21 5.28 -6.77
CA GLU A 93 -2.59 5.36 -6.32
C GLU A 93 -3.31 4.00 -6.44
N ILE A 94 -4.56 3.95 -5.97
CA ILE A 94 -5.40 2.75 -6.07
C ILE A 94 -5.63 2.36 -7.54
N SER A 95 -5.81 3.34 -8.43
CA SER A 95 -6.03 3.12 -9.86
C SER A 95 -4.86 2.40 -10.53
N ASP A 96 -3.61 2.81 -10.24
CA ASP A 96 -2.39 2.14 -10.72
C ASP A 96 -2.37 0.66 -10.29
N LEU A 97 -2.74 0.39 -9.04
CA LEU A 97 -2.76 -0.97 -8.51
C LEU A 97 -3.89 -1.82 -9.10
N LEU A 98 -5.07 -1.23 -9.35
CA LEU A 98 -6.14 -1.93 -10.04
C LEU A 98 -5.75 -2.29 -11.47
N GLU A 99 -5.08 -1.38 -12.19
CA GLU A 99 -4.55 -1.65 -13.53
C GLU A 99 -3.47 -2.75 -13.49
N TYR A 100 -2.56 -2.69 -12.51
CA TYR A 100 -1.53 -3.71 -12.33
C TYR A 100 -2.12 -5.10 -12.02
N LEU A 101 -3.22 -5.16 -11.26
CA LEU A 101 -3.83 -6.42 -10.81
C LEU A 101 -4.92 -6.96 -11.73
N ASP A 102 -5.37 -6.19 -12.73
CA ASP A 102 -6.50 -6.52 -13.61
C ASP A 102 -6.43 -7.95 -14.19
N ASN A 103 -5.22 -8.41 -14.51
CA ASN A 103 -4.99 -9.71 -15.14
C ASN A 103 -4.21 -10.71 -14.26
N ASP A 104 -4.08 -10.47 -12.94
CA ASP A 104 -3.40 -11.44 -12.07
C ASP A 104 -4.33 -12.64 -11.76
N PRO A 105 -4.03 -13.86 -12.26
CA PRO A 105 -4.89 -15.02 -12.07
C PRO A 105 -4.92 -15.51 -10.61
N GLN A 106 -4.00 -15.06 -9.76
CA GLN A 106 -3.92 -15.45 -8.36
C GLN A 106 -4.91 -14.66 -7.49
N ILE A 107 -5.26 -13.45 -7.91
CA ILE A 107 -6.22 -12.59 -7.20
C ILE A 107 -7.64 -12.88 -7.73
N LYS A 108 -8.57 -13.09 -6.80
CA LYS A 108 -10.00 -13.34 -7.09
C LYS A 108 -10.92 -12.29 -6.50
N VAL A 109 -10.47 -11.62 -5.44
CA VAL A 109 -11.20 -10.55 -4.77
C VAL A 109 -10.21 -9.43 -4.45
N ILE A 110 -10.57 -8.18 -4.73
CA ILE A 110 -9.82 -7.00 -4.30
C ILE A 110 -10.69 -6.24 -3.31
N ASN A 111 -10.21 -6.11 -2.07
CA ASN A 111 -10.82 -5.29 -1.04
C ASN A 111 -10.13 -3.93 -1.03
N LEU A 112 -10.92 -2.86 -1.02
CA LEU A 112 -10.41 -1.48 -1.02
C LEU A 112 -10.85 -0.78 0.26
N HIS A 113 -9.91 -0.13 0.94
CA HIS A 113 -10.20 0.87 1.95
C HIS A 113 -9.71 2.25 1.46
N ILE A 114 -10.64 3.19 1.31
CA ILE A 114 -10.44 4.49 0.66
C ILE A 114 -10.90 5.60 1.61
N GLU A 115 -10.02 6.56 1.88
CA GLU A 115 -10.28 7.73 2.72
C GLU A 115 -10.65 8.98 1.89
N GLY A 116 -10.17 9.06 0.64
CA GLY A 116 -10.51 10.12 -0.32
C GLY A 116 -9.47 11.22 -0.47
#